data_AF-Q69YN2-F1
#
_entry.id   AF-Q69YN2-F1
#
_cell.length_a   1.000
_cell.length_b   1.000
_cell.length_c   1.000
_cell.angle_alpha   90.00
_cell.angle_beta   90.00
_cell.angle_gamma   90.00
#
_symmetry.space_group_name_H-M   'P 1'
#
loop_
_entity.id
_entity.type
_entity.pdbx_description
1 polymer ?
#
loop_
_entity_poly.entity_id
_entity_poly.type
_entity_poly.pdbx_seq_one_letter_code
_entity_poly.pdbx_strand_id
1 'polypeptide(L)'
;MAQKPLRLLACGDVEGKFDILFNRVQAIQKKSGNFDLLLCVGNFFGSTQDAEWEEYKTGIKKAPIQTYVLGANNQETVKYFQDADGCELAENITYLGRKGIFTGSSGLQIVYLSGTESLNEPVPGYSFSPKDVSSLRMMLCTTSQFKGVDILLTSPWPKCVGNFGNSSGEVDTKKCGSALVSSLATGLKPRYHFAALEKTYYERLPYRNHIILQENAQHATRFIALANVGNPEKKKYLYAFSIVPMKLMDAAELVKQPPDVTENPYRKSGQEASIGKQILAPVEESACQFFFDLNEKQGRKRSSTGRDSKSSPHPKQPRKPPQPPGPCWFCLASPEVEKHLVVNIGTHCYLALAKGGLSDDHVLILPIGHYQSVVELSAEVVEEVEKYKATLRRFFKSRGKWCVVFERNYKSHHLQLQVIPVPISCSTTDDIKDAFITQAQEQQIELLEIPEHSDIKQIAQPGAAYFYVELDTGEKLFHRIKKNFPLQFGREVLASEAILNVPDKSDWRQCQISKEDEETLARRFRKDFEPYDFTLDD
;
A
#
# COMPACT_ATOMS: atom_id res chain seq x y z
N MET A 1 -9.51 -18.64 -13.19
CA MET A 1 -8.54 -19.48 -12.48
C MET A 1 -8.42 -18.89 -11.09
N ALA A 2 -8.55 -19.69 -10.04
CA ALA A 2 -8.36 -19.22 -8.67
C ALA A 2 -6.95 -18.60 -8.57
N GLN A 3 -6.83 -17.40 -8.00
CA GLN A 3 -5.54 -16.74 -7.87
C GLN A 3 -4.66 -17.54 -6.90
N LYS A 4 -3.36 -17.61 -7.21
CA LYS A 4 -2.42 -18.37 -6.39
C LYS A 4 -2.30 -17.69 -5.02
N PRO A 5 -2.57 -18.39 -3.92
CA PRO A 5 -2.41 -17.81 -2.60
C PRO A 5 -0.93 -17.51 -2.33
N LEU A 6 -0.66 -16.40 -1.68
CA LEU A 6 0.66 -16.05 -1.15
C LEU A 6 0.97 -16.95 0.03
N ARG A 7 2.22 -17.38 0.15
CA ARG A 7 2.69 -18.27 1.22
C ARG A 7 3.64 -17.50 2.10
N LEU A 8 3.25 -17.26 3.34
CA LEU A 8 3.97 -16.41 4.27
C LEU A 8 4.42 -17.21 5.49
N LEU A 9 5.52 -16.76 6.09
CA LEU A 9 5.99 -17.22 7.39
C LEU A 9 5.86 -16.07 8.39
N ALA A 10 5.37 -16.36 9.60
CA ALA A 10 5.39 -15.41 10.72
C ALA A 10 6.25 -16.00 11.85
N CYS A 11 7.13 -15.19 12.44
CA CYS A 11 8.03 -15.57 13.53
C CYS A 11 7.85 -14.66 14.74
N GLY A 12 7.94 -15.24 15.94
CA GLY A 12 7.89 -14.51 17.21
C GLY A 12 9.20 -13.80 17.54
N ASP A 13 9.67 -13.96 18.78
CA ASP A 13 10.92 -13.36 19.26
C ASP A 13 12.14 -14.14 18.75
N VAL A 14 12.99 -13.51 17.96
CA VAL A 14 14.25 -14.11 17.45
C VAL A 14 15.36 -14.05 18.49
N GLU A 15 15.42 -12.96 19.26
CA GLU A 15 16.39 -12.75 20.36
C GLU A 15 17.85 -13.00 19.94
N GLY A 16 18.25 -12.57 18.73
CA GLY A 16 19.62 -12.72 18.22
C GLY A 16 19.97 -14.11 17.64
N LYS A 17 19.04 -15.07 17.68
CA LYS A 17 19.25 -16.45 17.19
C LYS A 17 18.98 -16.58 15.69
N PHE A 18 19.67 -15.78 14.88
CA PHE A 18 19.42 -15.64 13.44
C PHE A 18 19.69 -16.94 12.69
N ASP A 19 20.80 -17.60 12.99
CA ASP A 19 21.18 -18.85 12.34
C ASP A 19 20.12 -19.94 12.55
N ILE A 20 19.58 -20.06 13.77
CA ILE A 20 18.52 -21.04 14.09
C ILE A 20 17.27 -20.75 13.26
N LEU A 21 16.85 -19.48 13.18
CA LEU A 21 15.70 -19.07 12.41
C LEU A 21 15.90 -19.35 10.92
N PHE A 22 16.97 -18.83 10.32
CA PHE A 22 17.16 -18.90 8.88
C PHE A 22 17.46 -20.31 8.39
N ASN A 23 18.19 -21.12 9.16
CA ASN A 23 18.34 -22.56 8.86
C ASN A 23 16.99 -23.28 8.88
N ARG A 24 16.11 -22.94 9.84
CA ARG A 24 14.76 -23.50 9.90
C ARG A 24 13.92 -23.08 8.69
N VAL A 25 14.00 -21.82 8.28
CA VAL A 25 13.30 -21.28 7.11
C VAL A 25 13.76 -21.97 5.83
N GLN A 26 15.07 -22.12 5.61
CA GLN A 26 15.61 -22.87 4.47
C GLN A 26 15.12 -24.32 4.45
N ALA A 27 15.11 -24.99 5.61
CA ALA A 27 14.62 -26.36 5.72
C ALA A 27 13.12 -26.47 5.37
N ILE A 28 12.32 -25.47 5.73
CA ILE A 28 10.88 -25.42 5.39
C ILE A 28 10.69 -25.17 3.91
N GLN A 29 11.42 -24.23 3.30
CA GLN A 29 11.32 -23.97 1.86
C GLN A 29 11.71 -25.20 1.03
N LYS A 30 12.77 -25.92 1.45
CA LYS A 30 13.17 -27.19 0.80
C LYS A 30 12.09 -28.27 0.87
N LYS A 31 11.34 -28.35 1.97
CA LYS A 31 10.31 -29.39 2.19
C LYS A 31 8.95 -29.04 1.60
N SER A 32 8.53 -27.78 1.72
CA SER A 32 7.17 -27.34 1.42
C SER A 32 7.10 -26.46 0.18
N GLY A 33 8.23 -26.10 -0.44
CA GLY A 33 8.33 -25.14 -1.54
C GLY A 33 8.50 -23.70 -1.06
N ASN A 34 8.72 -22.80 -2.00
CA ASN A 34 9.06 -21.40 -1.72
C ASN A 34 7.92 -20.67 -0.99
N PHE A 35 8.34 -19.77 -0.10
CA PHE A 35 7.51 -18.79 0.59
C PHE A 35 7.88 -17.40 0.06
N ASP A 36 6.93 -16.46 0.11
CA ASP A 36 7.10 -15.13 -0.45
C ASP A 36 7.76 -14.17 0.55
N LEU A 37 7.32 -14.16 1.82
CA LEU A 37 7.86 -13.28 2.87
C LEU A 37 7.99 -13.99 4.24
N LEU A 38 8.90 -13.50 5.08
CA LEU A 38 9.00 -13.79 6.51
C LEU A 38 8.67 -12.52 7.33
N LEU A 39 7.75 -12.64 8.30
CA LEU A 39 7.29 -11.54 9.15
C LEU A 39 7.72 -11.81 10.60
N CYS A 40 8.70 -11.07 11.12
CA CYS A 40 9.16 -11.18 12.50
C CYS A 40 8.48 -10.12 13.36
N VAL A 41 7.63 -10.55 14.30
CA VAL A 41 6.77 -9.63 15.08
C VAL A 41 7.30 -9.32 16.48
N GLY A 42 8.25 -10.10 17.00
CA GLY A 42 8.81 -9.94 18.35
C GLY A 42 10.17 -9.23 18.39
N ASN A 43 10.92 -9.50 19.46
CA ASN A 43 12.30 -9.04 19.58
C ASN A 43 13.20 -9.70 18.54
N PHE A 44 13.67 -8.96 17.55
CA PHE A 44 14.59 -9.48 16.55
C PHE A 44 16.02 -9.65 17.09
N PHE A 45 16.53 -8.61 17.75
CA PHE A 45 17.85 -8.58 18.36
C PHE A 45 17.84 -9.07 19.82
N GLY A 46 18.96 -9.64 20.26
CA GLY A 46 19.22 -9.92 21.67
C GLY A 46 19.70 -8.68 22.44
N SER A 47 19.83 -8.82 23.76
CA SER A 47 20.40 -7.79 24.64
C SER A 47 21.93 -7.68 24.51
N THR A 48 22.60 -8.75 24.08
CA THR A 48 24.05 -8.82 23.87
C THR A 48 24.46 -8.43 22.46
N GLN A 49 25.74 -8.11 22.25
CA GLN A 49 26.28 -7.91 20.91
C GLN A 49 26.33 -9.25 20.19
N ASP A 50 25.51 -9.40 19.16
CA ASP A 50 25.33 -10.67 18.46
C ASP A 50 26.41 -10.82 17.38
N ALA A 51 27.39 -11.71 17.59
CA ALA A 51 28.41 -12.03 16.59
C ALA A 51 27.78 -12.53 15.27
N GLU A 52 26.65 -13.25 15.35
CA GLU A 52 25.87 -13.67 14.19
C GLU A 52 25.39 -12.48 13.35
N TRP A 53 25.03 -11.35 13.99
CA TRP A 53 24.50 -10.19 13.28
C TRP A 53 25.53 -9.54 12.35
N GLU A 54 26.79 -9.46 12.77
CA GLU A 54 27.85 -8.86 11.95
C GLU A 54 28.07 -9.63 10.65
N GLU A 55 27.87 -10.95 10.65
CA GLU A 55 27.95 -11.76 9.43
C GLU A 55 26.81 -11.48 8.45
N TYR A 56 25.60 -11.19 8.94
CA TYR A 56 24.46 -10.77 8.11
C TYR A 56 24.64 -9.35 7.60
N LYS A 57 25.10 -8.43 8.46
CA LYS A 57 25.33 -7.03 8.13
C LYS A 57 26.44 -6.84 7.09
N THR A 58 27.50 -7.65 7.15
CA THR A 58 28.60 -7.65 6.17
C THR A 58 28.28 -8.43 4.89
N GLY A 59 27.16 -9.15 4.85
CA GLY A 59 26.74 -9.95 3.69
C GLY A 59 27.46 -11.29 3.54
N ILE A 60 28.25 -11.73 4.53
CA ILE A 60 28.84 -13.07 4.59
C ILE A 60 27.73 -14.11 4.65
N LYS A 61 26.72 -13.86 5.48
CA LYS A 61 25.46 -14.61 5.52
C LYS A 61 24.34 -13.77 4.92
N LYS A 62 23.39 -14.45 4.26
CA LYS A 62 22.23 -13.81 3.65
C LYS A 62 20.94 -14.45 4.15
N ALA A 63 19.93 -13.63 4.39
CA ALA A 63 18.60 -14.15 4.68
C ALA A 63 18.03 -14.86 3.43
N PRO A 64 17.47 -16.08 3.58
CA PRO A 64 17.01 -16.90 2.46
C PRO A 64 15.69 -16.41 1.82
N ILE A 65 15.08 -15.36 2.39
CA ILE A 65 13.79 -14.79 2.00
C ILE A 65 13.72 -13.34 2.46
N GLN A 66 12.93 -12.52 1.78
CA GLN A 66 12.61 -11.16 2.24
C GLN A 66 11.97 -11.23 3.63
N THR A 67 12.64 -10.60 4.59
CA THR A 67 12.31 -10.66 6.01
C THR A 67 11.95 -9.25 6.48
N TYR A 68 10.71 -9.09 6.93
CA TYR A 68 10.21 -7.87 7.52
C TYR A 68 10.19 -7.99 9.03
N VAL A 69 10.71 -6.98 9.71
CA VAL A 69 10.96 -7.00 11.15
C VAL A 69 10.21 -5.87 11.83
N LEU A 70 9.59 -6.18 12.98
CA LEU A 70 9.15 -5.19 13.97
C LEU A 70 10.20 -5.01 15.07
N GLY A 71 10.30 -3.80 15.60
CA GLY A 71 11.22 -3.44 16.68
C GLY A 71 11.49 -1.93 16.70
N ALA A 72 12.37 -1.42 17.55
CA ALA A 72 12.80 -2.03 18.80
C ALA A 72 11.63 -2.19 19.78
N ASN A 73 11.69 -3.16 20.69
CA ASN A 73 10.70 -3.30 21.78
C ASN A 73 11.29 -3.08 23.17
N ASN A 74 12.57 -2.73 23.23
CA ASN A 74 13.28 -2.38 24.46
C ASN A 74 14.38 -1.37 24.17
N GLN A 75 14.86 -0.67 25.20
CA GLN A 75 15.87 0.38 25.08
C GLN A 75 17.21 -0.12 24.53
N GLU A 76 17.59 -1.36 24.86
CA GLU A 76 18.90 -1.94 24.52
C GLU A 76 19.06 -2.21 23.02
N THR A 77 17.96 -2.52 22.34
CA THR A 77 17.94 -2.86 20.92
C THR A 77 17.71 -1.66 20.00
N VAL A 78 17.31 -0.50 20.53
CA VAL A 78 17.08 0.74 19.75
C VAL A 78 18.28 1.08 18.87
N LYS A 79 19.51 0.87 19.36
CA LYS A 79 20.76 1.14 18.63
C LYS A 79 20.86 0.45 17.27
N TYR A 80 20.14 -0.65 17.05
CA TYR A 80 20.14 -1.38 15.79
C TYR A 80 19.16 -0.80 14.75
N PHE A 81 18.21 0.03 15.18
CA PHE A 81 17.19 0.65 14.34
C PHE A 81 17.48 2.15 14.24
N GLN A 82 18.19 2.53 13.18
CA GLN A 82 18.69 3.90 13.01
C GLN A 82 17.56 4.88 12.65
N ASP A 83 16.63 4.43 11.81
CA ASP A 83 15.46 5.19 11.37
C ASP A 83 14.21 4.64 12.05
N ALA A 84 13.33 5.53 12.53
CA ALA A 84 12.05 5.17 13.13
C ALA A 84 10.99 4.78 12.10
N ASP A 85 11.08 5.27 10.87
CA ASP A 85 10.07 5.08 9.81
C ASP A 85 10.34 3.84 8.94
N GLY A 86 11.45 3.16 9.18
CA GLY A 86 11.82 1.91 8.53
C GLY A 86 13.17 2.03 7.83
N CYS A 87 13.93 0.94 7.78
CA CYS A 87 15.22 0.91 7.10
C CYS A 87 15.60 -0.52 6.69
N GLU A 88 16.45 -0.64 5.68
CA GLU A 88 17.11 -1.91 5.39
C GLU A 88 18.22 -2.13 6.43
N LEU A 89 18.09 -3.19 7.24
CA LEU A 89 19.06 -3.52 8.29
C LEU A 89 20.24 -4.33 7.72
N ALA A 90 19.95 -5.20 6.76
CA ALA A 90 20.90 -6.02 6.00
C ALA A 90 20.20 -6.53 4.72
N GLU A 91 20.94 -7.13 3.80
CA GLU A 91 20.38 -7.67 2.55
C GLU A 91 19.23 -8.66 2.85
N ASN A 92 18.05 -8.39 2.27
CA ASN A 92 16.78 -9.11 2.50
C ASN A 92 16.18 -8.98 3.92
N ILE A 93 16.67 -8.08 4.77
CA ILE A 93 16.15 -7.85 6.12
C ILE A 93 15.78 -6.37 6.29
N THR A 94 14.49 -6.09 6.36
CA THR A 94 13.96 -4.72 6.41
C THR A 94 13.16 -4.50 7.69
N TYR A 95 13.53 -3.49 8.45
CA TYR A 95 12.70 -2.95 9.52
C TYR A 95 11.55 -2.15 8.92
N LEU A 96 10.31 -2.49 9.27
CA LEU A 96 9.13 -1.83 8.69
C LEU A 96 8.89 -0.41 9.21
N GLY A 97 9.42 -0.05 10.38
CA GLY A 97 9.13 1.22 11.04
C GLY A 97 8.24 1.07 12.28
N ARG A 98 8.05 2.19 12.99
CA ARG A 98 7.28 2.24 14.24
C ARG A 98 5.81 1.93 14.00
N LYS A 99 5.26 2.50 12.94
CA LYS A 99 3.88 2.30 12.48
C LYS A 99 3.83 2.50 10.97
N GLY A 100 2.91 1.82 10.30
CA GLY A 100 2.63 2.10 8.90
C GLY A 100 1.81 1.03 8.21
N ILE A 101 1.73 1.15 6.89
CA ILE A 101 0.98 0.26 6.02
C ILE A 101 1.91 -0.18 4.89
N PHE A 102 2.24 -1.46 4.86
CA PHE A 102 2.97 -2.06 3.77
C PHE A 102 1.99 -2.67 2.77
N THR A 103 2.00 -2.20 1.52
CA THR A 103 1.21 -2.79 0.43
C THR A 103 2.16 -3.45 -0.57
N GLY A 104 2.14 -4.78 -0.62
CA GLY A 104 2.95 -5.54 -1.57
C GLY A 104 2.39 -5.46 -3.00
N SER A 105 3.23 -5.77 -4.00
CA SER A 105 2.85 -5.84 -5.42
C SER A 105 1.73 -6.85 -5.71
N SER A 106 1.55 -7.84 -4.83
CA SER A 106 0.44 -8.79 -4.87
C SER A 106 -0.90 -8.21 -4.41
N GLY A 107 -0.93 -6.97 -3.92
CA GLY A 107 -2.09 -6.32 -3.31
C GLY A 107 -2.31 -6.68 -1.84
N LEU A 108 -1.43 -7.48 -1.23
CA LEU A 108 -1.44 -7.80 0.19
C LEU A 108 -1.21 -6.55 1.03
N GLN A 109 -2.13 -6.25 1.96
CA GLN A 109 -1.98 -5.12 2.87
C GLN A 109 -1.63 -5.57 4.29
N ILE A 110 -0.45 -5.17 4.75
CA ILE A 110 0.06 -5.45 6.09
C ILE A 110 0.11 -4.14 6.87
N VAL A 111 -0.64 -4.06 7.96
CA VAL A 111 -0.52 -2.96 8.92
C VAL A 111 0.40 -3.41 10.03
N TYR A 112 1.31 -2.54 10.46
CA TYR A 112 2.26 -2.85 11.52
C TYR A 112 2.30 -1.77 12.59
N LEU A 113 2.54 -2.21 13.83
CA LEU A 113 2.78 -1.37 14.99
C LEU A 113 3.89 -2.02 15.84
N SER A 114 5.08 -1.41 15.80
CA SER A 114 6.28 -1.86 16.52
C SER A 114 6.38 -1.21 17.90
N GLY A 115 7.08 -1.88 18.82
CA GLY A 115 7.36 -1.34 20.16
C GLY A 115 6.31 -1.69 21.21
N THR A 116 6.49 -1.16 22.42
CA THR A 116 5.59 -1.34 23.56
C THR A 116 4.73 -0.10 23.81
N GLU A 117 3.57 -0.27 24.45
CA GLU A 117 2.70 0.87 24.81
C GLU A 117 3.42 1.80 25.81
N SER A 118 3.48 3.10 25.50
CA SER A 118 3.97 4.13 26.42
C SER A 118 3.06 5.36 26.39
N LEU A 119 2.82 5.93 27.57
CA LEU A 119 2.11 7.19 27.75
C LEU A 119 3.05 8.38 28.01
N ASN A 120 4.37 8.14 27.98
CA ASN A 120 5.37 9.16 28.22
C ASN A 120 5.58 10.01 26.97
N GLU A 121 5.82 11.31 27.17
CA GLU A 121 6.22 12.27 26.14
C GLU A 121 7.60 12.82 26.53
N PRO A 122 8.65 12.73 25.69
CA PRO A 122 8.63 12.17 24.33
C PRO A 122 8.49 10.64 24.33
N VAL A 123 7.82 10.12 23.30
CA VAL A 123 7.63 8.67 23.11
C VAL A 123 8.99 8.01 22.85
N PRO A 124 9.42 7.04 23.68
CA PRO A 124 10.70 6.35 23.46
C PRO A 124 10.76 5.65 22.10
N GLY A 125 11.94 5.53 21.50
CA GLY A 125 12.12 4.92 20.17
C GLY A 125 11.70 3.44 20.06
N TYR A 126 11.46 2.77 21.19
CA TYR A 126 10.97 1.40 21.30
C TYR A 126 9.50 1.32 21.74
N SER A 127 8.76 2.41 21.63
CA SER A 127 7.38 2.51 22.12
C SER A 127 6.46 3.18 21.10
N PHE A 128 5.17 2.89 21.23
CA PHE A 128 4.10 3.56 20.51
C PHE A 128 3.13 4.25 21.48
N SER A 129 2.47 5.29 20.99
CA SER A 129 1.54 6.12 21.75
C SER A 129 0.08 5.96 21.27
N PRO A 130 -0.90 6.49 22.04
CA PRO A 130 -2.28 6.59 21.56
C PRO A 130 -2.41 7.40 20.26
N LYS A 131 -1.55 8.40 20.03
CA LYS A 131 -1.54 9.22 18.81
C LYS A 131 -1.17 8.37 17.59
N ASP A 132 -0.23 7.45 17.76
CA ASP A 132 0.21 6.53 16.70
C ASP A 132 -0.93 5.61 16.24
N VAL A 133 -1.67 5.06 17.20
CA VAL A 133 -2.83 4.20 16.94
C VAL A 133 -3.97 4.97 16.28
N SER A 134 -4.27 6.18 16.75
CA SER A 134 -5.28 7.05 16.12
C SER A 134 -4.89 7.42 14.69
N SER A 135 -3.63 7.78 14.45
CA SER A 135 -3.10 8.11 13.12
C SER A 135 -3.22 6.92 12.16
N LEU A 136 -2.80 5.72 12.56
CA LEU A 136 -2.98 4.49 11.76
C LEU A 136 -4.45 4.21 11.43
N ARG A 137 -5.34 4.39 12.40
CA ARG A 137 -6.78 4.21 12.19
C ARG A 137 -7.33 5.23 11.20
N MET A 138 -6.93 6.50 11.30
CA MET A 138 -7.37 7.56 10.40
C MET A 138 -6.88 7.36 8.96
N MET A 139 -5.67 6.88 8.77
CA MET A 139 -5.13 6.55 7.43
C MET A 139 -5.99 5.53 6.67
N LEU A 140 -6.61 4.58 7.38
CA LEU A 140 -7.34 3.47 6.76
C LEU A 140 -8.85 3.65 6.80
N CYS A 141 -9.40 4.09 7.93
CA CYS A 141 -10.85 4.13 8.15
C CYS A 141 -11.55 5.34 7.52
N THR A 142 -10.82 6.32 6.97
CA THR A 142 -11.41 7.48 6.27
C THR A 142 -11.97 7.12 4.89
N THR A 143 -11.61 5.96 4.35
CA THR A 143 -12.13 5.51 3.06
C THR A 143 -13.52 4.90 3.24
N SER A 144 -14.53 5.43 2.53
CA SER A 144 -15.94 4.98 2.63
C SER A 144 -16.18 3.50 2.29
N GLN A 145 -15.20 2.84 1.68
CA GLN A 145 -15.23 1.42 1.32
C GLN A 145 -14.30 0.54 2.16
N PHE A 146 -13.77 1.02 3.28
CA PHE A 146 -12.85 0.26 4.12
C PHE A 146 -13.54 -0.99 4.73
N LYS A 147 -13.12 -2.18 4.27
CA LYS A 147 -13.66 -3.46 4.74
C LYS A 147 -12.84 -4.08 5.88
N GLY A 148 -11.55 -3.76 5.93
CA GLY A 148 -10.57 -4.34 6.85
C GLY A 148 -9.21 -4.48 6.18
N VAL A 149 -8.28 -5.16 6.86
CA VAL A 149 -6.90 -5.39 6.37
C VAL A 149 -6.54 -6.87 6.34
N ASP A 150 -5.58 -7.28 5.50
CA ASP A 150 -5.19 -8.69 5.40
C ASP A 150 -4.46 -9.15 6.66
N ILE A 151 -3.45 -8.40 7.09
CA ILE A 151 -2.59 -8.76 8.21
C ILE A 151 -2.37 -7.54 9.10
N LEU A 152 -2.51 -7.72 10.40
CA LEU A 152 -2.05 -6.80 11.44
C LEU A 152 -0.88 -7.44 12.17
N LEU A 153 0.25 -6.75 12.22
CA LEU A 153 1.43 -7.15 12.98
C LEU A 153 1.58 -6.21 14.17
N THR A 154 1.61 -6.74 15.38
CA THR A 154 1.91 -5.96 16.58
C THR A 154 2.90 -6.70 17.44
N SER A 155 3.84 -6.00 18.06
CA SER A 155 4.77 -6.67 18.97
C SER A 155 4.07 -7.19 20.24
N PRO A 156 3.39 -6.34 21.04
CA PRO A 156 2.62 -6.82 22.19
C PRO A 156 1.27 -7.43 21.79
N TRP A 157 0.74 -8.25 22.67
CA TRP A 157 -0.60 -8.82 22.51
C TRP A 157 -1.67 -7.74 22.71
N PRO A 158 -2.83 -7.85 22.06
CA PRO A 158 -4.02 -7.11 22.45
C PRO A 158 -4.51 -7.56 23.84
N LYS A 159 -4.84 -6.61 24.70
CA LYS A 159 -5.52 -6.88 25.96
C LYS A 159 -6.87 -7.55 25.72
N CYS A 160 -7.25 -8.46 26.61
CA CYS A 160 -8.48 -9.24 26.58
C CYS A 160 -8.63 -10.20 25.39
N VAL A 161 -7.56 -10.49 24.64
CA VAL A 161 -7.63 -11.34 23.45
C VAL A 161 -8.20 -12.74 23.73
N GLY A 162 -8.02 -13.29 24.94
CA GLY A 162 -8.58 -14.60 25.31
C GLY A 162 -10.09 -14.63 25.55
N ASN A 163 -10.77 -13.48 25.61
CA ASN A 163 -12.22 -13.42 25.85
C ASN A 163 -12.99 -14.21 24.78
N PHE A 164 -13.97 -15.01 25.19
CA PHE A 164 -14.79 -15.90 24.35
C PHE A 164 -14.03 -16.99 23.57
N GLY A 165 -12.70 -17.02 23.66
CA GLY A 165 -11.85 -17.98 22.96
C GLY A 165 -11.50 -19.20 23.80
N ASN A 166 -10.58 -20.00 23.28
CA ASN A 166 -9.87 -21.03 24.01
C ASN A 166 -8.87 -20.42 25.02
N SER A 167 -8.57 -21.16 26.09
CA SER A 167 -7.62 -20.73 27.11
C SER A 167 -6.23 -20.45 26.54
N SER A 168 -5.62 -19.34 26.96
CA SER A 168 -4.25 -18.92 26.62
C SER A 168 -3.15 -19.65 27.40
N GLY A 169 -3.52 -20.60 28.26
CA GLY A 169 -2.60 -21.31 29.14
C GLY A 169 -2.14 -20.41 30.29
N GLU A 170 -0.84 -20.13 30.33
CA GLU A 170 -0.15 -19.46 31.45
C GLU A 170 -0.36 -17.94 31.47
N VAL A 171 -0.66 -17.32 30.32
CA VAL A 171 -0.77 -15.86 30.19
C VAL A 171 -2.18 -15.40 30.48
N ASP A 172 -2.35 -14.55 31.51
CA ASP A 172 -3.61 -13.87 31.78
C ASP A 172 -3.81 -12.71 30.80
N THR A 173 -4.53 -12.99 29.71
CA THR A 173 -4.83 -12.00 28.66
C THR A 173 -5.63 -10.80 29.15
N LYS A 174 -6.24 -10.82 30.34
CA LYS A 174 -6.93 -9.65 30.89
C LYS A 174 -5.96 -8.67 31.55
N LYS A 175 -4.82 -9.16 32.06
CA LYS A 175 -3.78 -8.35 32.71
C LYS A 175 -2.66 -8.01 31.74
N CYS A 176 -2.27 -8.95 30.90
CA CYS A 176 -1.22 -8.78 29.90
C CYS A 176 -1.79 -8.24 28.58
N GLY A 177 -0.97 -7.48 27.86
CA GLY A 177 -1.31 -6.89 26.57
C GLY A 177 -1.74 -5.42 26.61
N SER A 178 -1.77 -4.81 25.43
CA SER A 178 -2.06 -3.40 25.22
C SER A 178 -3.53 -3.16 24.91
N ALA A 179 -4.14 -2.20 25.61
CA ALA A 179 -5.51 -1.78 25.35
C ALA A 179 -5.61 -1.00 24.01
N LEU A 180 -4.55 -0.28 23.65
CA LEU A 180 -4.44 0.41 22.37
C LEU A 180 -4.42 -0.58 21.20
N VAL A 181 -3.70 -1.69 21.33
CA VAL A 181 -3.69 -2.76 20.30
C VAL A 181 -5.07 -3.41 20.15
N SER A 182 -5.81 -3.62 21.25
CA SER A 182 -7.21 -4.11 21.19
C SER A 182 -8.13 -3.14 20.44
N SER A 183 -7.98 -1.84 20.69
CA SER A 183 -8.72 -0.80 19.97
C SER A 183 -8.37 -0.79 18.48
N LEU A 184 -7.08 -0.88 18.16
CA LEU A 184 -6.58 -0.94 16.79
C LEU A 184 -7.13 -2.17 16.04
N ALA A 185 -7.06 -3.35 16.64
CA ALA A 185 -7.56 -4.59 16.04
C ALA A 185 -9.09 -4.53 15.81
N THR A 186 -9.82 -3.89 16.71
CA THR A 186 -11.28 -3.66 16.57
C THR A 186 -11.60 -2.73 15.39
N GLY A 187 -10.83 -1.64 15.25
CA GLY A 187 -11.03 -0.66 14.18
C GLY A 187 -10.63 -1.18 12.79
N LEU A 188 -9.49 -1.88 12.72
CA LEU A 188 -8.91 -2.32 11.45
C LEU A 188 -9.47 -3.65 10.93
N LYS A 189 -10.11 -4.45 11.79
CA LYS A 189 -10.71 -5.74 11.42
C LYS A 189 -9.75 -6.59 10.59
N PRO A 190 -8.57 -6.97 11.11
CA PRO A 190 -7.59 -7.72 10.32
C PRO A 190 -8.07 -9.15 10.05
N ARG A 191 -7.69 -9.80 8.94
CA ARG A 191 -7.94 -11.24 8.76
C ARG A 191 -6.99 -12.10 9.59
N TYR A 192 -5.74 -11.68 9.69
CA TYR A 192 -4.73 -12.28 10.55
C TYR A 192 -4.13 -11.22 11.47
N HIS A 193 -3.96 -11.56 12.74
CA HIS A 193 -3.24 -10.72 13.70
C HIS A 193 -2.14 -11.55 14.35
N PHE A 194 -0.89 -11.17 14.11
CA PHE A 194 0.28 -11.81 14.70
C PHE A 194 0.89 -10.95 15.80
N ALA A 195 1.26 -11.58 16.92
CA ALA A 195 1.93 -10.93 18.05
C ALA A 195 2.96 -11.83 18.75
N ALA A 196 3.80 -11.25 19.61
CA ALA A 196 4.87 -11.97 20.34
C ALA A 196 5.13 -11.34 21.73
N LEU A 197 6.38 -11.28 22.19
CA LEU A 197 6.86 -10.73 23.48
C LEU A 197 6.53 -11.55 24.73
N GLU A 198 5.42 -12.29 24.76
CA GLU A 198 5.02 -13.11 25.92
C GLU A 198 5.74 -14.47 25.99
N LYS A 199 6.71 -14.72 25.09
CA LYS A 199 7.54 -15.95 25.02
C LYS A 199 6.75 -17.26 24.96
N THR A 200 5.48 -17.21 24.59
CA THR A 200 4.59 -18.37 24.53
C THR A 200 3.82 -18.42 23.22
N TYR A 201 3.38 -19.62 22.84
CA TYR A 201 2.52 -19.81 21.68
C TYR A 201 1.06 -19.78 22.13
N TYR A 202 0.24 -18.99 21.44
CA TYR A 202 -1.20 -19.01 21.61
C TYR A 202 -1.91 -18.78 20.29
N GLU A 203 -2.65 -19.78 19.84
CA GLU A 203 -3.55 -19.66 18.68
C GLU A 203 -4.97 -19.59 19.19
N ARG A 204 -5.58 -18.42 19.04
CA ARG A 204 -6.97 -18.20 19.46
C ARG A 204 -7.91 -18.76 18.40
N LEU A 205 -9.03 -19.33 18.81
CA LEU A 205 -10.17 -19.58 17.92
C LEU A 205 -10.51 -18.30 17.14
N PRO A 206 -10.92 -18.39 15.87
CA PRO A 206 -11.25 -17.20 15.09
C PRO A 206 -12.37 -16.37 15.75
N TYR A 207 -12.37 -15.05 15.62
CA TYR A 207 -13.51 -14.20 16.02
C TYR A 207 -14.11 -13.44 14.85
N ARG A 208 -15.41 -13.16 14.93
CA ARG A 208 -16.15 -12.35 13.95
C ARG A 208 -15.89 -10.85 14.11
N ASN A 209 -15.81 -10.12 12.99
CA ASN A 209 -15.67 -8.66 12.96
C ASN A 209 -16.98 -7.88 12.82
N HIS A 210 -18.12 -8.56 12.97
CA HIS A 210 -19.45 -7.96 12.88
C HIS A 210 -20.36 -8.44 14.02
N ILE A 211 -21.45 -7.73 14.26
CA ILE A 211 -22.52 -8.17 15.16
C ILE A 211 -23.54 -8.99 14.38
N ILE A 212 -23.76 -10.24 14.78
CA ILE A 212 -24.78 -11.10 14.16
C ILE A 212 -26.15 -10.43 14.29
N LEU A 213 -26.91 -10.39 13.19
CA LEU A 213 -28.24 -9.79 13.04
C LEU A 213 -28.33 -8.26 13.14
N GLN A 214 -27.26 -7.54 13.52
CA GLN A 214 -27.27 -6.07 13.58
C GLN A 214 -26.40 -5.43 12.50
N GLU A 215 -25.32 -6.10 12.08
CA GLU A 215 -24.40 -5.61 11.07
C GLU A 215 -24.31 -6.58 9.89
N ASN A 216 -23.92 -6.04 8.73
CA ASN A 216 -23.61 -6.86 7.57
C ASN A 216 -22.47 -7.83 7.88
N ALA A 217 -22.60 -9.07 7.39
CA ALA A 217 -21.60 -10.11 7.58
C ALA A 217 -20.23 -9.66 7.05
N GLN A 218 -19.20 -9.86 7.87
CA GLN A 218 -17.81 -9.51 7.59
C GLN A 218 -16.91 -10.71 7.91
N HIS A 219 -15.69 -10.71 7.39
CA HIS A 219 -14.70 -11.77 7.62
C HIS A 219 -14.37 -11.96 9.10
N ALA A 220 -13.81 -13.12 9.42
CA ALA A 220 -13.27 -13.44 10.73
C ALA A 220 -11.77 -13.07 10.85
N THR A 221 -11.32 -12.78 12.06
CA THR A 221 -9.91 -12.60 12.40
C THR A 221 -9.36 -13.86 13.06
N ARG A 222 -8.15 -14.25 12.66
CA ARG A 222 -7.34 -15.27 13.33
C ARG A 222 -6.20 -14.58 14.09
N PHE A 223 -6.16 -14.75 15.40
CA PHE A 223 -5.08 -14.24 16.24
C PHE A 223 -4.09 -15.35 16.57
N ILE A 224 -2.81 -15.13 16.27
CA ILE A 224 -1.73 -16.08 16.52
C ILE A 224 -0.57 -15.36 17.21
N ALA A 225 -0.29 -15.76 18.44
CA ALA A 225 0.90 -15.36 19.16
C ALA A 225 1.99 -16.42 19.09
N LEU A 226 3.23 -15.98 18.91
CA LEU A 226 4.39 -16.84 18.66
C LEU A 226 5.41 -16.74 19.79
N ALA A 227 5.97 -17.89 20.16
CA ALA A 227 7.03 -18.00 21.17
C ALA A 227 8.39 -17.53 20.63
N ASN A 228 9.40 -17.55 21.50
CA ASN A 228 10.77 -17.23 21.12
C ASN A 228 11.48 -18.38 20.38
N VAL A 229 12.40 -18.03 19.48
CA VAL A 229 13.19 -18.97 18.68
C VAL A 229 14.07 -19.81 19.60
N GLY A 230 14.09 -21.12 19.35
CA GLY A 230 14.92 -22.06 20.11
C GLY A 230 14.55 -22.19 21.59
N ASN A 231 13.29 -21.92 21.95
CA ASN A 231 12.83 -22.06 23.33
C ASN A 231 12.93 -23.52 23.83
N PRO A 232 13.25 -23.73 25.12
CA PRO A 232 13.47 -25.06 25.70
C PRO A 232 12.20 -25.93 25.69
N GLU A 233 11.03 -25.30 25.79
CA GLU A 233 9.72 -25.96 25.83
C GLU A 233 9.23 -26.44 24.46
N LYS A 234 9.98 -26.14 23.38
CA LYS A 234 9.62 -26.44 21.98
C LYS A 234 8.25 -25.88 21.57
N LYS A 235 7.79 -24.80 22.24
CA LYS A 235 6.61 -24.01 21.85
C LYS A 235 6.82 -23.46 20.42
N LYS A 236 5.74 -23.35 19.65
CA LYS A 236 5.82 -22.91 18.25
C LYS A 236 6.22 -21.43 18.18
N TYR A 237 7.33 -21.15 17.51
CA TYR A 237 7.85 -19.79 17.27
C TYR A 237 7.73 -19.36 15.80
N LEU A 238 7.33 -20.28 14.92
CA LEU A 238 7.22 -20.06 13.47
C LEU A 238 5.91 -20.64 12.95
N TYR A 239 5.16 -19.84 12.21
CA TYR A 239 3.85 -20.19 11.65
C TYR A 239 3.86 -20.02 10.13
N ALA A 240 3.48 -21.06 9.42
CA ALA A 240 3.38 -21.05 7.96
C ALA A 240 1.92 -20.99 7.55
N PHE A 241 1.56 -20.04 6.69
CA PHE A 241 0.18 -19.87 6.24
C PHE A 241 0.09 -19.38 4.81
N SER A 242 -1.10 -19.58 4.23
CA SER A 242 -1.41 -19.14 2.88
C SER A 242 -2.53 -18.11 2.93
N ILE A 243 -2.39 -17.02 2.19
CA ILE A 243 -3.36 -15.91 2.18
C ILE A 243 -3.61 -15.40 0.76
N VAL A 244 -4.87 -15.17 0.43
CA VAL A 244 -5.27 -14.41 -0.76
C VAL A 244 -5.61 -12.99 -0.30
N PRO A 245 -5.03 -11.93 -0.88
CA PRO A 245 -5.34 -10.55 -0.50
C PRO A 245 -6.82 -10.22 -0.61
N MET A 246 -7.36 -9.47 0.36
CA MET A 246 -8.78 -9.10 0.46
C MET A 246 -9.30 -8.41 -0.80
N LYS A 247 -8.48 -7.57 -1.43
CA LYS A 247 -8.79 -6.87 -2.69
C LYS A 247 -9.08 -7.83 -3.85
N LEU A 248 -8.60 -9.06 -3.75
CA LEU A 248 -8.66 -10.08 -4.81
C LEU A 248 -9.60 -11.24 -4.46
N MET A 249 -10.14 -11.28 -3.24
CA MET A 249 -11.10 -12.29 -2.80
C MET A 249 -12.51 -11.97 -3.28
N ASP A 250 -13.30 -13.01 -3.58
CA ASP A 250 -14.73 -12.86 -3.80
C ASP A 250 -15.45 -12.46 -2.51
N ALA A 251 -16.45 -11.58 -2.62
CA ALA A 251 -17.17 -11.06 -1.45
C ALA A 251 -17.87 -12.18 -0.67
N ALA A 252 -18.41 -13.19 -1.35
CA ALA A 252 -19.09 -14.30 -0.68
C ALA A 252 -18.09 -15.25 0.01
N GLU A 253 -16.85 -15.35 -0.48
CA GLU A 253 -15.79 -16.13 0.17
C GLU A 253 -15.24 -15.40 1.39
N LEU A 254 -15.04 -14.09 1.31
CA LEU A 254 -14.50 -13.26 2.38
C LEU A 254 -15.37 -13.30 3.64
N VAL A 255 -16.71 -13.32 3.49
CA VAL A 255 -17.64 -13.33 4.62
C VAL A 255 -17.87 -14.72 5.24
N LYS A 256 -17.30 -15.78 4.68
CA LYS A 256 -17.44 -17.14 5.23
C LYS A 256 -16.83 -17.21 6.62
N GLN A 257 -17.60 -17.76 7.55
CA GLN A 257 -17.16 -17.96 8.92
C GLN A 257 -16.64 -19.39 9.12
N PRO A 258 -15.51 -19.57 9.82
CA PRO A 258 -15.10 -20.87 10.34
C PRO A 258 -16.16 -21.47 11.28
N PRO A 259 -16.28 -22.81 11.39
CA PRO A 259 -17.28 -23.46 12.24
C PRO A 259 -17.10 -23.19 13.74
N ASP A 260 -15.87 -22.89 14.15
CA ASP A 260 -15.42 -22.61 15.52
C ASP A 260 -15.33 -21.11 15.82
N VAL A 261 -16.00 -20.27 15.02
CA VAL A 261 -15.94 -18.81 15.20
C VAL A 261 -16.59 -18.35 16.51
N THR A 262 -15.91 -17.45 17.20
CA THR A 262 -16.31 -16.85 18.48
C THR A 262 -16.73 -15.39 18.30
N GLU A 263 -17.30 -14.79 19.34
CA GLU A 263 -17.54 -13.34 19.38
C GLU A 263 -16.22 -12.55 19.45
N ASN A 264 -16.27 -11.27 19.06
CA ASN A 264 -15.12 -10.38 19.14
C ASN A 264 -14.66 -10.23 20.61
N PRO A 265 -13.39 -10.55 20.95
CA PRO A 265 -12.89 -10.51 22.32
C PRO A 265 -12.89 -9.12 22.96
N TYR A 266 -12.87 -8.07 22.14
CA TYR A 266 -12.74 -6.67 22.57
C TYR A 266 -14.08 -5.97 22.75
N ARG A 267 -15.20 -6.66 22.52
CA ARG A 267 -16.52 -6.09 22.79
C ARG A 267 -16.66 -5.85 24.30
N LYS A 268 -16.96 -4.61 24.67
CA LYS A 268 -17.42 -4.30 26.03
C LYS A 268 -18.79 -4.94 26.21
N SER A 269 -18.93 -5.87 27.16
CA SER A 269 -20.25 -6.27 27.63
C SER A 269 -20.94 -5.02 28.18
N GLY A 270 -22.22 -4.82 27.88
CA GLY A 270 -22.97 -3.59 28.20
C GLY A 270 -23.16 -3.27 29.69
N GLN A 271 -22.32 -3.76 30.60
CA GLN A 271 -22.43 -3.59 32.04
C GLN A 271 -21.52 -2.49 32.63
N GLU A 272 -20.54 -1.94 31.90
CA GLU A 272 -19.68 -0.85 32.41
C GLU A 272 -20.11 0.56 31.96
N ALA A 273 -21.15 0.69 31.13
CA ALA A 273 -21.65 2.00 30.66
C ALA A 273 -22.50 2.76 31.69
N SER A 274 -22.70 2.21 32.90
CA SER A 274 -23.62 2.75 33.92
C SER A 274 -22.96 3.40 35.14
N ILE A 275 -21.62 3.42 35.26
CA ILE A 275 -20.92 3.91 36.48
C ILE A 275 -20.15 5.23 36.27
N GLY A 276 -20.18 5.84 35.07
CA GLY A 276 -19.43 7.07 34.76
C GLY A 276 -20.23 8.37 34.62
N LYS A 277 -21.54 8.38 34.92
CA LYS A 277 -22.38 9.60 34.82
C LYS A 277 -22.33 10.44 36.10
N GLN A 278 -21.19 11.03 36.41
CA GLN A 278 -21.14 12.25 37.23
C GLN A 278 -19.97 13.12 36.75
N ILE A 279 -20.28 14.42 36.56
CA ILE A 279 -19.39 15.58 36.45
C ILE A 279 -19.23 16.16 35.02
N LEU A 280 -20.05 17.21 34.81
CA LEU A 280 -19.90 18.42 33.98
C LEU A 280 -20.28 18.38 32.49
N ALA A 281 -21.54 18.76 32.22
CA ALA A 281 -21.97 19.42 30.97
C ALA A 281 -21.75 20.95 31.07
N PRO A 282 -21.78 21.70 29.95
CA PRO A 282 -23.00 22.38 29.53
C PRO A 282 -23.28 22.24 28.01
N VAL A 283 -24.45 21.76 27.58
CA VAL A 283 -25.62 22.53 27.09
C VAL A 283 -25.30 23.54 25.97
N GLU A 284 -25.51 23.12 24.71
CA GLU A 284 -25.81 23.88 23.49
C GLU A 284 -25.91 22.84 22.35
N GLU A 285 -26.83 22.81 21.38
CA GLU A 285 -28.08 23.52 21.12
C GLU A 285 -28.86 22.58 20.17
N SER A 286 -30.17 22.51 20.35
CA SER A 286 -31.07 21.73 19.51
C SER A 286 -31.18 22.32 18.10
N ALA A 287 -30.76 21.59 17.08
CA ALA A 287 -31.19 21.83 15.71
C ALA A 287 -32.04 20.64 15.23
N CYS A 288 -33.36 20.83 15.29
CA CYS A 288 -34.34 20.17 14.43
C CYS A 288 -33.98 20.42 12.94
N GLN A 289 -34.65 19.72 12.02
CA GLN A 289 -34.84 19.98 10.56
C GLN A 289 -34.36 18.81 9.65
N PHE A 290 -35.06 18.28 8.65
CA PHE A 290 -36.41 18.42 8.11
C PHE A 290 -36.77 17.13 7.33
N PHE A 291 -38.06 16.79 7.29
CA PHE A 291 -38.69 15.77 6.46
C PHE A 291 -38.86 16.29 5.02
N PHE A 292 -38.63 15.47 3.99
CA PHE A 292 -39.22 15.67 2.66
C PHE A 292 -39.89 14.37 2.22
N ASP A 293 -41.19 14.30 2.47
CA ASP A 293 -42.09 13.31 1.92
C ASP A 293 -42.44 13.71 0.48
N LEU A 294 -42.05 12.89 -0.49
CA LEU A 294 -42.49 13.00 -1.88
C LEU A 294 -43.40 11.82 -2.19
N ASN A 295 -44.61 11.88 -1.66
CA ASN A 295 -45.72 11.06 -2.08
C ASN A 295 -46.87 11.99 -2.47
N GLU A 296 -47.08 12.22 -3.77
CA GLU A 296 -48.43 12.30 -4.33
C GLU A 296 -48.44 12.19 -5.87
N LYS A 297 -49.28 11.24 -6.31
CA LYS A 297 -50.19 11.30 -7.47
C LYS A 297 -49.71 10.82 -8.85
N GLN A 298 -50.28 9.65 -9.16
CA GLN A 298 -51.03 9.31 -10.38
C GLN A 298 -50.27 8.71 -11.58
N GLY A 299 -50.42 7.40 -11.73
CA GLY A 299 -50.15 6.68 -12.97
C GLY A 299 -50.79 5.29 -12.94
N ARG A 300 -51.94 5.14 -13.60
CA ARG A 300 -52.89 4.01 -13.52
C ARG A 300 -52.34 2.64 -14.00
N LYS A 301 -52.79 1.61 -13.27
CA LYS A 301 -52.91 0.18 -13.60
C LYS A 301 -53.06 -0.18 -15.09
N ARG A 302 -52.40 -1.26 -15.50
CA ARG A 302 -53.03 -2.35 -16.29
C ARG A 302 -52.38 -3.71 -16.01
N SER A 303 -53.19 -4.63 -15.52
CA SER A 303 -52.94 -6.08 -15.42
C SER A 303 -53.62 -6.80 -16.59
N SER A 304 -52.96 -7.80 -17.17
CA SER A 304 -53.56 -8.93 -17.92
C SER A 304 -52.39 -9.76 -18.47
N THR A 305 -51.99 -10.88 -17.84
CA THR A 305 -52.41 -12.27 -18.16
C THR A 305 -52.23 -12.68 -19.63
N GLY A 306 -51.34 -13.65 -19.86
CA GLY A 306 -51.16 -14.36 -21.14
C GLY A 306 -49.72 -14.85 -21.33
N ARG A 307 -49.39 -16.02 -20.79
CA ARG A 307 -49.13 -17.29 -21.52
C ARG A 307 -47.81 -17.33 -22.33
N ASP A 308 -46.95 -18.22 -21.86
CA ASP A 308 -46.20 -19.20 -22.66
C ASP A 308 -45.23 -18.69 -23.74
N SER A 309 -43.96 -18.52 -23.37
CA SER A 309 -42.90 -19.24 -24.10
C SER A 309 -41.54 -19.22 -23.43
N LYS A 310 -40.98 -20.42 -23.38
CA LYS A 310 -39.63 -20.84 -23.01
C LYS A 310 -38.55 -19.99 -23.68
N SER A 311 -37.77 -19.25 -22.91
CA SER A 311 -36.32 -19.06 -23.17
C SER A 311 -35.68 -18.37 -21.96
N SER A 312 -34.93 -19.14 -21.18
CA SER A 312 -34.18 -18.67 -20.02
C SER A 312 -33.03 -17.75 -20.49
N PRO A 313 -32.95 -16.48 -20.06
CA PRO A 313 -31.77 -15.67 -20.27
C PRO A 313 -30.74 -16.05 -19.19
N HIS A 314 -29.64 -16.67 -19.60
CA HIS A 314 -28.50 -16.89 -18.71
C HIS A 314 -28.07 -15.58 -18.05
N PRO A 315 -27.87 -15.53 -16.72
CA PRO A 315 -27.38 -14.34 -16.05
C PRO A 315 -25.95 -14.09 -16.52
N LYS A 316 -25.71 -12.90 -17.11
CA LYS A 316 -24.38 -12.44 -17.51
C LYS A 316 -23.46 -12.51 -16.29
N GLN A 317 -22.49 -13.42 -16.33
CA GLN A 317 -21.50 -13.57 -15.26
C GLN A 317 -20.73 -12.25 -15.06
N PRO A 318 -20.46 -11.86 -13.80
CA PRO A 318 -19.64 -10.70 -13.51
C PRO A 318 -18.23 -10.91 -14.06
N ARG A 319 -17.72 -9.91 -14.82
CA ARG A 319 -16.37 -9.93 -15.39
C ARG A 319 -15.36 -10.10 -14.25
N LYS A 320 -14.51 -11.13 -14.37
CA LYS A 320 -13.43 -11.41 -13.39
C LYS A 320 -12.45 -10.23 -13.33
N PRO A 321 -11.93 -9.85 -12.14
CA PRO A 321 -10.86 -8.87 -12.03
C PRO A 321 -9.62 -9.30 -12.83
N PRO A 322 -8.85 -8.35 -13.41
CA PRO A 322 -7.63 -8.68 -14.13
C PRO A 322 -6.62 -9.39 -13.20
N GLN A 323 -5.94 -10.41 -13.71
CA GLN A 323 -4.88 -11.13 -12.97
C GLN A 323 -3.71 -10.19 -12.66
N PRO A 324 -3.02 -10.33 -11.51
CA PRO A 324 -1.81 -9.57 -11.24
C PRO A 324 -0.70 -10.01 -12.22
N PRO A 325 -0.11 -9.10 -13.00
CA PRO A 325 0.95 -9.46 -13.94
C PRO A 325 2.30 -9.40 -13.25
N GLY A 326 2.88 -10.57 -12.99
CA GLY A 326 4.29 -10.72 -12.62
C GLY A 326 4.77 -9.88 -11.42
N PRO A 327 6.07 -9.93 -11.11
CA PRO A 327 6.71 -8.91 -10.28
C PRO A 327 6.60 -7.54 -10.97
N CYS A 328 6.34 -6.49 -10.19
CA CYS A 328 6.22 -5.14 -10.72
C CYS A 328 7.60 -4.54 -11.00
N TRP A 329 7.84 -4.04 -12.20
CA TRP A 329 9.11 -3.43 -12.60
C TRP A 329 9.38 -2.05 -11.97
N PHE A 330 8.37 -1.43 -11.36
CA PHE A 330 8.46 -0.07 -10.78
C PHE A 330 8.39 -0.06 -9.24
N CYS A 331 8.13 -1.18 -8.59
CA CYS A 331 8.26 -1.24 -7.13
C CYS A 331 9.74 -1.35 -6.76
N LEU A 332 10.28 -0.42 -5.97
CA LEU A 332 11.68 -0.47 -5.52
C LEU A 332 12.01 -1.76 -4.74
N ALA A 333 11.01 -2.37 -4.10
CA ALA A 333 11.14 -3.65 -3.40
C ALA A 333 11.16 -4.88 -4.33
N SER A 334 10.92 -4.69 -5.63
CA SER A 334 10.94 -5.78 -6.62
C SER A 334 12.36 -6.10 -7.06
N PRO A 335 12.75 -7.38 -7.21
CA PRO A 335 14.07 -7.74 -7.73
C PRO A 335 14.26 -7.39 -9.21
N GLU A 336 13.17 -7.16 -9.96
CA GLU A 336 13.21 -6.83 -11.40
C GLU A 336 13.33 -5.32 -11.68
N VAL A 337 13.46 -4.48 -10.65
CA VAL A 337 13.60 -3.03 -10.83
C VAL A 337 14.99 -2.69 -11.37
N GLU A 338 15.04 -1.86 -12.41
CA GLU A 338 16.27 -1.37 -13.04
C GLU A 338 16.89 -0.25 -12.18
N LYS A 339 17.49 -0.62 -11.04
CA LYS A 339 18.00 0.31 -10.02
C LYS A 339 18.96 1.36 -10.56
N HIS A 340 19.70 1.07 -11.64
CA HIS A 340 20.67 2.01 -12.22
C HIS A 340 20.03 3.24 -12.86
N LEU A 341 18.75 3.16 -13.25
CA LEU A 341 17.97 4.28 -13.80
C LEU A 341 17.44 5.25 -12.74
N VAL A 342 17.45 4.87 -11.45
CA VAL A 342 16.93 5.71 -10.35
C VAL A 342 17.88 6.88 -10.11
N VAL A 343 17.41 8.11 -10.29
CA VAL A 343 18.24 9.33 -10.19
C VAL A 343 18.09 10.05 -8.86
N ASN A 344 16.92 9.99 -8.21
CA ASN A 344 16.68 10.61 -6.92
C ASN A 344 15.58 9.85 -6.16
N ILE A 345 15.63 9.81 -4.83
CA ILE A 345 14.68 9.10 -3.97
C ILE A 345 14.27 10.04 -2.84
N GLY A 346 12.98 10.29 -2.70
CA GLY A 346 12.38 11.02 -1.59
C GLY A 346 11.70 10.07 -0.60
N THR A 347 10.84 10.62 0.25
CA THR A 347 10.18 9.89 1.34
C THR A 347 9.12 8.90 0.83
N HIS A 348 8.37 9.27 -0.19
CA HIS A 348 7.26 8.49 -0.73
C HIS A 348 7.35 8.26 -2.25
N CYS A 349 8.16 9.04 -2.96
CA CYS A 349 8.34 8.95 -4.40
C CYS A 349 9.83 8.88 -4.76
N TYR A 350 10.10 8.45 -5.98
CA TYR A 350 11.44 8.47 -6.55
C TYR A 350 11.38 8.88 -8.02
N LEU A 351 12.49 9.43 -8.49
CA LEU A 351 12.71 9.75 -9.89
C LEU A 351 13.57 8.68 -10.55
N ALA A 352 13.16 8.24 -11.74
CA ALA A 352 13.97 7.35 -12.57
C ALA A 352 13.95 7.80 -14.03
N LEU A 353 15.03 7.57 -14.76
CA LEU A 353 15.05 7.75 -16.21
C LEU A 353 14.14 6.72 -16.89
N ALA A 354 13.47 7.15 -17.96
CA ALA A 354 12.64 6.26 -18.74
C ALA A 354 13.50 5.34 -19.61
N LYS A 355 13.31 4.02 -19.50
CA LYS A 355 13.90 3.04 -20.42
C LYS A 355 13.38 3.30 -21.83
N GLY A 356 14.29 3.64 -22.75
CA GLY A 356 13.91 4.10 -24.10
C GLY A 356 13.19 5.45 -24.10
N GLY A 357 13.76 6.46 -23.45
CA GLY A 357 13.23 7.82 -23.42
C GLY A 357 13.09 8.46 -24.82
N LEU A 358 12.18 9.45 -24.95
CA LEU A 358 12.07 10.25 -26.18
C LEU A 358 13.26 11.23 -26.29
N SER A 359 13.69 11.75 -25.15
CA SER A 359 14.88 12.56 -24.94
C SER A 359 15.72 11.99 -23.81
N ASP A 360 17.00 12.38 -23.74
CA ASP A 360 17.96 11.95 -22.71
C ASP A 360 17.53 12.34 -21.29
N ASP A 361 16.67 13.35 -21.18
CA ASP A 361 16.15 13.90 -19.93
C ASP A 361 14.71 13.43 -19.63
N HIS A 362 14.20 12.39 -20.34
CA HIS A 362 12.88 11.83 -20.06
C HIS A 362 12.90 11.06 -18.73
N VAL A 363 12.22 11.60 -17.73
CA VAL A 363 12.14 11.04 -16.38
C VAL A 363 10.72 10.62 -16.01
N LEU A 364 10.63 9.73 -15.03
CA LEU A 364 9.41 9.21 -14.45
C LEU A 364 9.35 9.61 -12.98
N ILE A 365 8.20 10.13 -12.53
CA ILE A 365 7.88 10.24 -11.09
C ILE A 365 7.08 9.01 -10.71
N LEU A 366 7.59 8.25 -9.74
CA LEU A 366 7.07 6.94 -9.35
C LEU A 366 6.89 6.89 -7.82
N PRO A 367 5.73 6.48 -7.29
CA PRO A 367 5.62 6.21 -5.87
C PRO A 367 6.42 4.96 -5.49
N ILE A 368 7.00 4.96 -4.28
CA ILE A 368 7.73 3.80 -3.74
C ILE A 368 6.75 2.63 -3.54
N GLY A 369 5.55 2.92 -3.03
CA GLY A 369 4.46 1.95 -2.87
C GLY A 369 3.76 1.59 -4.18
N HIS A 370 3.11 0.42 -4.21
CA HIS A 370 2.37 -0.05 -5.39
C HIS A 370 0.98 0.60 -5.47
N TYR A 371 0.91 1.74 -6.16
CA TYR A 371 -0.33 2.46 -6.46
C TYR A 371 -0.59 2.45 -7.96
N GLN A 372 -1.84 2.32 -8.39
CA GLN A 372 -2.15 2.26 -9.82
C GLN A 372 -2.21 3.64 -10.49
N SER A 373 -2.67 4.65 -9.75
CA SER A 373 -2.96 5.99 -10.30
C SER A 373 -2.82 7.10 -9.25
N VAL A 374 -2.69 8.35 -9.69
CA VAL A 374 -2.62 9.52 -8.79
C VAL A 374 -3.88 9.63 -7.91
N VAL A 375 -5.02 9.22 -8.44
CA VAL A 375 -6.32 9.24 -7.74
C VAL A 375 -6.31 8.34 -6.48
N GLU A 376 -5.47 7.31 -6.44
CA GLU A 376 -5.36 6.36 -5.32
C GLU A 376 -4.32 6.74 -4.26
N LEU A 377 -3.57 7.82 -4.46
CA LEU A 377 -2.53 8.27 -3.55
C LEU A 377 -3.08 8.96 -2.29
N SER A 378 -2.38 8.82 -1.16
CA SER A 378 -2.64 9.63 0.05
C SER A 378 -2.24 11.09 -0.16
N ALA A 379 -2.66 12.00 0.74
CA ALA A 379 -2.33 13.42 0.65
C ALA A 379 -0.81 13.66 0.68
N GLU A 380 -0.10 13.00 1.59
CA GLU A 380 1.37 13.10 1.76
C GLU A 380 2.11 12.73 0.46
N VAL A 381 1.70 11.63 -0.19
CA VAL A 381 2.33 11.19 -1.45
C VAL A 381 2.02 12.17 -2.59
N VAL A 382 0.80 12.73 -2.64
CA VAL A 382 0.43 13.74 -3.64
C VAL A 382 1.25 15.01 -3.45
N GLU A 383 1.45 15.48 -2.22
CA GLU A 383 2.28 16.65 -1.93
C GLU A 383 3.72 16.46 -2.45
N GLU A 384 4.31 15.29 -2.23
CA GLU A 384 5.65 14.99 -2.74
C GLU A 384 5.70 14.87 -4.27
N VAL A 385 4.67 14.28 -4.90
CA VAL A 385 4.54 14.28 -6.37
C VAL A 385 4.51 15.71 -6.92
N GLU A 386 3.75 16.61 -6.29
CA GLU A 386 3.68 18.01 -6.72
C GLU A 386 5.00 18.76 -6.48
N LYS A 387 5.72 18.48 -5.38
CA LYS A 387 7.09 18.99 -5.15
C LYS A 387 8.04 18.54 -6.28
N TYR A 388 7.99 17.28 -6.67
CA TYR A 388 8.78 16.75 -7.80
C TYR A 388 8.43 17.43 -9.12
N LYS A 389 7.15 17.56 -9.45
CA LYS A 389 6.70 18.29 -10.66
C LYS A 389 7.22 19.72 -10.67
N ALA A 390 7.03 20.48 -9.58
CA ALA A 390 7.48 21.87 -9.49
C ALA A 390 9.00 22.00 -9.66
N THR A 391 9.75 21.07 -9.06
CA THR A 391 11.21 21.04 -9.15
C THR A 391 11.70 20.73 -10.56
N LEU A 392 11.11 19.73 -11.22
CA LEU A 392 11.43 19.37 -12.60
C LEU A 392 11.08 20.49 -13.59
N ARG A 393 9.95 21.16 -13.41
CA ARG A 393 9.59 22.36 -14.19
C ARG A 393 10.65 23.45 -14.09
N ARG A 394 11.09 23.76 -12.88
CA ARG A 394 12.16 24.76 -12.63
C ARG A 394 13.48 24.33 -13.29
N PHE A 395 13.85 23.06 -13.16
CA PHE A 395 15.05 22.49 -13.79
C PHE A 395 15.01 22.59 -15.31
N PHE A 396 13.92 22.16 -15.96
CA PHE A 396 13.79 22.21 -17.42
C PHE A 396 13.67 23.64 -17.96
N LYS A 397 12.97 24.52 -17.24
CA LYS A 397 12.90 25.94 -17.58
C LYS A 397 14.28 26.59 -17.58
N SER A 398 15.16 26.24 -16.64
CA SER A 398 16.55 26.73 -16.62
C SER A 398 17.37 26.30 -17.85
N ARG A 399 16.93 25.25 -18.54
CA ARG A 399 17.56 24.69 -19.76
C ARG A 399 16.86 25.10 -21.05
N GLY A 400 15.89 26.02 -20.97
CA GLY A 400 15.12 26.43 -22.14
C GLY A 400 14.24 25.30 -22.71
N LYS A 401 13.64 24.49 -21.84
CA LYS A 401 12.72 23.41 -22.23
C LYS A 401 11.40 23.52 -21.46
N TRP A 402 10.29 23.29 -22.14
CA TRP A 402 8.97 23.09 -21.54
C TRP A 402 8.87 21.71 -20.89
N CYS A 403 8.09 21.60 -19.82
CA CYS A 403 7.87 20.35 -19.10
C CYS A 403 6.46 19.82 -19.37
N VAL A 404 6.34 18.70 -20.07
CA VAL A 404 5.05 18.02 -20.28
C VAL A 404 4.97 16.81 -19.36
N VAL A 405 3.93 16.76 -18.52
CA VAL A 405 3.68 15.64 -17.61
C VAL A 405 2.43 14.91 -18.06
N PHE A 406 2.47 13.59 -18.19
CA PHE A 406 1.26 12.82 -18.46
C PHE A 406 1.17 11.52 -17.66
N GLU A 407 -0.07 11.13 -17.39
CA GLU A 407 -0.44 9.88 -16.73
C GLU A 407 -1.33 9.06 -17.67
N ARG A 408 -1.02 7.76 -17.79
CA ARG A 408 -1.89 6.78 -18.46
C ARG A 408 -2.35 5.73 -17.46
N ASN A 409 -3.50 5.94 -16.83
CA ASN A 409 -4.16 4.93 -16.03
C ASN A 409 -5.02 4.00 -16.91
N TYR A 410 -4.37 3.21 -17.77
CA TYR A 410 -5.01 2.17 -18.57
C TYR A 410 -4.04 1.03 -18.83
N LYS A 411 -4.42 -0.18 -18.40
CA LYS A 411 -3.55 -1.37 -18.41
C LYS A 411 -2.17 -1.10 -17.76
N SER A 412 -2.13 -0.16 -16.80
CA SER A 412 -0.97 0.10 -15.94
C SER A 412 -1.25 -0.51 -14.57
N HIS A 413 -0.20 -1.02 -13.93
CA HIS A 413 -0.28 -1.62 -12.59
C HIS A 413 0.40 -0.74 -11.54
N HIS A 414 1.41 0.02 -11.95
CA HIS A 414 2.09 1.01 -11.13
C HIS A 414 1.91 2.38 -11.77
N LEU A 415 1.69 3.39 -10.94
CA LEU A 415 1.58 4.78 -11.35
C LEU A 415 2.91 5.20 -11.97
N GLN A 416 2.87 5.66 -13.21
CA GLN A 416 4.00 6.23 -13.92
C GLN A 416 3.62 7.60 -14.49
N LEU A 417 4.06 8.66 -13.81
CA LEU A 417 3.97 10.00 -14.35
C LEU A 417 5.17 10.22 -15.27
N GLN A 418 4.92 10.31 -16.56
CA GLN A 418 5.94 10.51 -17.58
C GLN A 418 6.19 12.01 -17.69
N VAL A 419 7.45 12.43 -17.54
CA VAL A 419 7.87 13.83 -17.60
C VAL A 419 8.84 13.99 -18.75
N ILE A 420 8.39 14.67 -19.81
CA ILE A 420 9.17 14.81 -21.04
C ILE A 420 9.48 16.29 -21.26
N PRO A 421 10.76 16.65 -21.32
CA PRO A 421 11.16 17.99 -21.66
C PRO A 421 11.13 18.22 -23.18
N VAL A 422 10.49 19.30 -23.60
CA VAL A 422 10.38 19.72 -25.01
C VAL A 422 11.16 21.03 -25.20
N PRO A 423 12.17 21.11 -26.07
CA PRO A 423 12.90 22.35 -26.29
C PRO A 423 11.98 23.49 -26.76
N ILE A 424 12.15 24.69 -26.18
CA ILE A 424 11.34 25.88 -26.55
C ILE A 424 11.52 26.23 -28.04
N SER A 425 12.65 25.85 -28.63
CA SER A 425 12.94 26.04 -30.06
C SER A 425 12.08 25.19 -30.99
N CYS A 426 11.47 24.11 -30.49
CA CYS A 426 10.73 23.16 -31.32
C CYS A 426 9.23 23.47 -31.37
N SER A 427 8.65 23.91 -30.26
CA SER A 427 7.21 24.19 -30.15
C SER A 427 6.91 25.14 -28.99
N THR A 428 5.82 25.90 -29.12
CA THR A 428 5.19 26.62 -28.02
C THR A 428 4.29 25.68 -27.21
N THR A 429 3.87 26.10 -26.02
CA THR A 429 2.93 25.33 -25.21
C THR A 429 1.57 25.16 -25.89
N ASP A 430 1.16 26.16 -26.67
CA ASP A 430 -0.06 26.12 -27.47
C ASP A 430 0.06 25.10 -28.61
N ASP A 431 1.21 25.03 -29.29
CA ASP A 431 1.47 24.00 -30.31
C ASP A 431 1.43 22.58 -29.71
N ILE A 432 1.94 22.40 -28.49
CA ILE A 432 1.86 21.11 -27.77
C ILE A 432 0.40 20.76 -27.47
N LYS A 433 -0.39 21.71 -26.96
CA LYS A 433 -1.82 21.53 -26.68
C LYS A 433 -2.58 21.16 -27.96
N ASP A 434 -2.36 21.90 -29.03
CA ASP A 434 -2.99 21.67 -30.33
C ASP A 434 -2.61 20.29 -30.89
N ALA A 435 -1.34 19.89 -30.80
CA ALA A 435 -0.91 18.54 -31.22
C ALA A 435 -1.64 17.42 -30.45
N PHE A 436 -1.82 17.57 -29.14
CA PHE A 436 -2.63 16.62 -28.36
C PHE A 436 -4.08 16.57 -28.83
N ILE A 437 -4.70 17.72 -29.07
CA ILE A 437 -6.10 17.82 -29.50
C ILE A 437 -6.28 17.23 -30.91
N THR A 438 -5.44 17.62 -31.87
CA THR A 438 -5.52 17.15 -33.26
C THR A 438 -5.33 15.64 -33.34
N GLN A 439 -4.28 15.10 -32.71
CA GLN A 439 -4.03 13.66 -32.76
C GLN A 439 -5.09 12.85 -31.98
N ALA A 440 -5.65 13.43 -30.91
CA ALA A 440 -6.79 12.82 -30.24
C ALA A 440 -8.02 12.77 -31.16
N GLN A 441 -8.33 13.85 -31.88
CA GLN A 441 -9.45 13.89 -32.82
C GLN A 441 -9.28 12.87 -33.96
N GLU A 442 -8.07 12.75 -34.52
CA GLU A 442 -7.74 11.75 -35.54
C GLU A 442 -7.96 10.31 -35.06
N GLN A 443 -7.66 10.04 -33.78
CA GLN A 443 -7.84 8.73 -33.15
C GLN A 443 -9.21 8.57 -32.45
N GLN A 444 -10.14 9.51 -32.64
CA GLN A 444 -11.49 9.51 -32.02
C GLN A 444 -11.48 9.50 -30.48
N ILE A 445 -10.48 10.16 -29.89
CA ILE A 445 -10.29 10.35 -28.45
C ILE A 445 -10.80 11.74 -28.06
N GLU A 446 -11.74 11.80 -27.12
CA GLU A 446 -12.30 13.05 -26.61
C GLU A 446 -11.45 13.60 -25.46
N LEU A 447 -10.51 14.51 -25.76
CA LEU A 447 -9.76 15.24 -24.74
C LEU A 447 -10.58 16.45 -24.25
N LEU A 448 -10.84 16.50 -22.95
CA LEU A 448 -11.52 17.60 -22.27
C LEU A 448 -10.48 18.46 -21.54
N GLU A 449 -10.62 19.77 -21.64
CA GLU A 449 -9.84 20.71 -20.86
C GLU A 449 -10.40 20.82 -19.43
N ILE A 450 -9.54 20.65 -18.44
CA ILE A 450 -9.87 20.74 -17.03
C ILE A 450 -9.43 22.11 -16.50
N PRO A 451 -10.22 22.78 -15.65
CA PRO A 451 -9.79 24.01 -14.99
C PRO A 451 -8.47 23.83 -14.22
N GLU A 452 -7.59 24.82 -14.29
CA GLU A 452 -6.22 24.79 -13.74
C GLU A 452 -6.16 24.34 -12.26
N HIS A 453 -7.17 24.71 -11.47
CA HIS A 453 -7.23 24.42 -10.03
C HIS A 453 -8.07 23.19 -9.65
N SER A 454 -8.58 22.43 -10.63
CA SER A 454 -9.31 21.20 -10.33
C SER A 454 -8.35 20.05 -10.04
N ASP A 455 -8.64 19.31 -8.97
CA ASP A 455 -7.95 18.08 -8.62
C ASP A 455 -8.51 16.93 -9.47
N ILE A 456 -7.63 16.10 -10.02
CA ILE A 456 -8.00 14.90 -10.78
C ILE A 456 -8.90 13.97 -9.97
N LYS A 457 -8.75 13.94 -8.63
CA LYS A 457 -9.61 13.15 -7.71
C LYS A 457 -11.08 13.57 -7.74
N GLN A 458 -11.38 14.81 -8.16
CA GLN A 458 -12.76 15.29 -8.30
C GLN A 458 -13.41 14.82 -9.62
N ILE A 459 -12.59 14.43 -10.60
CA ILE A 459 -13.02 14.15 -11.97
C ILE A 459 -12.99 12.65 -12.27
N ALA A 460 -11.93 11.98 -11.82
CA ALA A 460 -11.73 10.54 -11.96
C ALA A 460 -11.98 9.83 -10.63
N GLN A 461 -12.84 8.81 -10.66
CA GLN A 461 -13.06 7.93 -9.52
C GLN A 461 -11.98 6.84 -9.48
N PRO A 462 -11.54 6.37 -8.29
CA PRO A 462 -10.65 5.23 -8.16
C PRO A 462 -11.13 4.03 -8.99
N GLY A 463 -10.21 3.40 -9.73
CA GLY A 463 -10.50 2.29 -10.65
C GLY A 463 -11.06 2.67 -12.02
N ALA A 464 -11.37 3.94 -12.29
CA ALA A 464 -11.70 4.39 -13.65
C ALA A 464 -10.44 4.50 -14.50
N ALA A 465 -10.49 4.00 -15.75
CA ALA A 465 -9.39 4.18 -16.69
C ALA A 465 -9.42 5.59 -17.30
N TYR A 466 -8.26 6.25 -17.34
CA TYR A 466 -8.14 7.61 -17.88
C TYR A 466 -6.74 7.89 -18.44
N PHE A 467 -6.67 8.95 -19.25
CA PHE A 467 -5.44 9.59 -19.69
C PHE A 467 -5.49 11.06 -19.27
N TYR A 468 -4.39 11.57 -18.73
CA TYR A 468 -4.30 12.92 -18.19
C TYR A 468 -2.97 13.54 -18.61
N VAL A 469 -2.99 14.79 -19.05
CA VAL A 469 -1.81 15.57 -19.45
C VAL A 469 -1.85 16.91 -18.74
N GLU A 470 -0.70 17.36 -18.27
CA GLU A 470 -0.48 18.64 -17.61
C GLU A 470 0.68 19.35 -18.31
N LEU A 471 0.41 20.55 -18.82
CA LEU A 471 1.40 21.39 -19.50
C LEU A 471 2.12 22.31 -18.49
N ASP A 472 3.19 22.95 -18.94
CA ASP A 472 3.97 23.88 -18.10
C ASP A 472 3.20 25.16 -17.76
N THR A 473 2.20 25.53 -18.58
CA THR A 473 1.27 26.65 -18.39
C THR A 473 0.23 26.41 -17.29
N GLY A 474 0.09 25.18 -16.80
CA GLY A 474 -0.97 24.78 -15.87
C GLY A 474 -2.21 24.21 -16.55
N GLU A 475 -2.29 24.27 -17.88
CA GLU A 475 -3.38 23.68 -18.65
C GLU A 475 -3.38 22.16 -18.53
N LYS A 476 -4.59 21.59 -18.39
CA LYS A 476 -4.80 20.18 -18.11
C LYS A 476 -5.76 19.58 -19.12
N LEU A 477 -5.36 18.49 -19.76
CA LEU A 477 -6.21 17.73 -20.69
C LEU A 477 -6.52 16.36 -20.09
N PHE A 478 -7.76 15.90 -20.24
CA PHE A 478 -8.21 14.64 -19.68
C PHE A 478 -9.14 13.89 -20.61
N HIS A 479 -8.90 12.58 -20.69
CA HIS A 479 -9.76 11.66 -21.41
C HIS A 479 -10.14 10.48 -20.52
N ARG A 480 -11.45 10.22 -20.42
CA ARG A 480 -11.96 9.01 -19.75
C ARG A 480 -11.97 7.83 -20.72
N ILE A 481 -11.10 6.87 -20.47
CA ILE A 481 -10.90 5.71 -21.35
C ILE A 481 -12.05 4.71 -21.16
N LYS A 482 -12.79 4.45 -22.25
CA LYS A 482 -13.85 3.43 -22.27
C LYS A 482 -13.33 2.08 -22.76
N LYS A 483 -12.71 2.04 -23.94
CA LYS A 483 -12.14 0.84 -24.59
C LYS A 483 -11.04 1.25 -25.59
N ASN A 484 -10.12 0.34 -25.91
CA ASN A 484 -9.14 0.43 -27.01
C ASN A 484 -8.32 1.74 -27.06
N PHE A 485 -7.73 2.14 -25.94
CA PHE A 485 -6.84 3.30 -25.92
C PHE A 485 -5.40 2.90 -26.35
N PRO A 486 -4.73 3.70 -27.20
CA PRO A 486 -3.35 3.44 -27.61
C PRO A 486 -2.42 3.58 -26.42
N LEU A 487 -1.61 2.55 -26.16
CA LEU A 487 -0.73 2.58 -24.99
C LEU A 487 0.32 3.69 -25.13
N GLN A 488 0.83 3.96 -26.32
CA GLN A 488 1.86 4.97 -26.53
C GLN A 488 1.30 6.36 -26.88
N PHE A 489 -0.01 6.61 -26.75
CA PHE A 489 -0.63 7.87 -27.21
C PHE A 489 0.15 9.13 -26.79
N GLY A 490 0.45 9.29 -25.49
CA GLY A 490 1.21 10.46 -25.02
C GLY A 490 2.63 10.57 -25.60
N ARG A 491 3.28 9.43 -25.90
CA ARG A 491 4.58 9.41 -26.57
C ARG A 491 4.45 9.68 -28.07
N GLU A 492 3.44 9.12 -28.73
CA GLU A 492 3.17 9.32 -30.16
C GLU A 492 2.96 10.81 -30.47
N VAL A 493 2.21 11.51 -29.62
CA VAL A 493 2.01 12.97 -29.73
C VAL A 493 3.32 13.74 -29.61
N LEU A 494 4.10 13.46 -28.58
CA LEU A 494 5.34 14.19 -28.35
C LEU A 494 6.45 13.81 -29.35
N ALA A 495 6.40 12.59 -29.92
CA ALA A 495 7.32 12.13 -30.96
C ALA A 495 7.00 12.69 -32.35
N SER A 496 5.80 13.25 -32.55
CA SER A 496 5.35 13.77 -33.84
C SER A 496 6.30 14.83 -34.42
N GLU A 497 6.24 14.99 -35.74
CA GLU A 497 7.01 15.99 -36.48
C GLU A 497 6.75 17.42 -35.97
N ALA A 498 5.56 17.68 -35.44
CA ALA A 498 5.18 18.98 -34.88
C ALA A 498 5.91 19.34 -33.58
N ILE A 499 6.36 18.36 -32.79
CA ILE A 499 6.87 18.60 -31.43
C ILE A 499 8.35 18.29 -31.28
N LEU A 500 8.77 17.02 -31.41
CA LEU A 500 10.19 16.63 -31.27
C LEU A 500 10.80 16.11 -32.58
N ASN A 501 9.98 15.82 -33.58
CA ASN A 501 10.41 15.26 -34.87
C ASN A 501 11.27 14.00 -34.73
N VAL A 502 10.78 13.05 -33.92
CA VAL A 502 11.41 11.74 -33.68
C VAL A 502 10.39 10.60 -33.76
N PRO A 503 9.67 10.43 -34.88
CA PRO A 503 8.58 9.46 -35.01
C PRO A 503 9.04 8.02 -34.73
N ASP A 504 10.30 7.70 -35.04
CA ASP A 504 10.94 6.41 -34.77
C ASP A 504 11.01 6.08 -33.27
N LYS A 505 10.94 7.09 -32.39
CA LYS A 505 11.00 6.93 -30.93
C LYS A 505 9.65 6.77 -30.25
N SER A 506 8.55 6.71 -31.03
CA SER A 506 7.20 6.53 -30.51
C SER A 506 7.06 5.26 -29.65
N ASP A 507 7.56 4.11 -30.12
CA ASP A 507 7.65 2.88 -29.33
C ASP A 507 8.99 2.79 -28.57
N TRP A 508 8.93 2.87 -27.24
CA TRP A 508 10.11 2.80 -26.37
C TRP A 508 10.95 1.52 -26.58
N ARG A 509 10.34 0.42 -27.05
CA ARG A 509 11.06 -0.84 -27.32
C ARG A 509 12.12 -0.68 -28.41
N GLN A 510 11.92 0.26 -29.32
CA GLN A 510 12.86 0.56 -30.40
C GLN A 510 13.95 1.55 -29.97
N CYS A 511 13.80 2.15 -28.79
CA CYS A 511 14.69 3.18 -28.25
C CYS A 511 15.69 2.65 -27.21
N GLN A 512 15.83 1.34 -27.08
CA GLN A 512 16.70 0.76 -26.05
C GLN A 512 18.17 1.03 -26.39
N ILE A 513 18.91 1.56 -25.42
CA ILE A 513 20.35 1.80 -25.49
C ILE A 513 21.07 0.79 -24.58
N SER A 514 22.40 0.77 -24.62
CA SER A 514 23.18 -0.12 -23.74
C SER A 514 23.01 0.28 -22.27
N LYS A 515 23.19 -0.67 -21.35
CA LYS A 515 23.09 -0.40 -19.91
C LYS A 515 24.15 0.61 -19.46
N GLU A 516 25.33 0.55 -20.07
CA GLU A 516 26.44 1.47 -19.82
C GLU A 516 26.11 2.91 -20.23
N ASP A 517 25.38 3.08 -21.34
CA ASP A 517 24.88 4.39 -21.76
C ASP A 517 23.78 4.89 -20.82
N GLU A 518 22.85 4.03 -20.40
CA GLU A 518 21.82 4.35 -19.40
C GLU A 518 22.44 4.83 -18.07
N GLU A 519 23.47 4.12 -17.57
CA GLU A 519 24.20 4.51 -16.37
C GLU A 519 24.90 5.87 -16.53
N THR A 520 25.43 6.15 -17.71
CA THR A 520 26.09 7.42 -18.03
C THR A 520 25.10 8.57 -18.09
N LEU A 521 23.94 8.36 -18.71
CA LEU A 521 22.83 9.31 -18.69
C LEU A 521 22.31 9.55 -17.28
N ALA A 522 22.13 8.49 -16.49
CA ALA A 522 21.69 8.60 -15.09
C ALA A 522 22.69 9.42 -14.26
N ARG A 523 24.00 9.15 -14.37
CA ARG A 523 25.03 9.95 -13.69
C ARG A 523 25.02 11.42 -14.12
N ARG A 524 24.88 11.69 -15.42
CA ARG A 524 24.78 13.05 -15.94
C ARG A 524 23.55 13.77 -15.38
N PHE A 525 22.38 13.13 -15.42
CA PHE A 525 21.15 13.69 -14.91
C PHE A 525 21.23 13.97 -13.41
N ARG A 526 21.78 13.05 -12.60
CA ARG A 526 21.98 13.25 -11.15
C ARG A 526 22.81 14.51 -10.86
N LYS A 527 23.96 14.65 -11.52
CA LYS A 527 24.84 15.82 -11.37
C LYS A 527 24.15 17.12 -11.78
N ASP A 528 23.39 17.06 -12.85
CA ASP A 528 22.67 18.18 -13.42
C ASP A 528 21.48 18.62 -12.54
N PHE A 529 20.82 17.67 -11.89
CA PHE A 529 19.64 17.86 -11.05
C PHE A 529 19.98 18.18 -9.59
N GLU A 530 21.18 17.85 -9.11
CA GLU A 530 21.68 18.10 -7.75
C GLU A 530 21.36 19.51 -7.19
N PRO A 531 21.48 20.63 -7.94
CA PRO A 531 21.14 21.96 -7.41
C PRO A 531 19.65 22.19 -7.16
N TYR A 532 18.80 21.32 -7.66
CA TYR A 532 17.35 21.38 -7.54
C TYR A 532 16.80 20.33 -6.58
N ASP A 533 17.66 19.46 -6.05
CA ASP A 533 17.27 18.32 -5.25
C ASP A 533 16.76 18.75 -3.87
N PHE A 534 15.44 18.74 -3.69
CA PHE A 534 14.81 19.09 -2.43
C PHE A 534 14.94 17.98 -1.37
N THR A 535 15.28 16.74 -1.76
CA THR A 535 15.42 15.63 -0.80
C THR A 535 16.70 15.72 0.03
N LEU A 536 17.54 16.72 -0.25
CA LEU A 536 18.73 17.04 0.55
C LEU A 536 18.44 18.08 1.64
N ASP A 537 17.31 18.79 1.55
CA ASP A 537 16.91 19.85 2.49
C ASP A 537 15.98 19.36 3.62
N ASP A 538 15.45 18.13 3.50
CA ASP A 538 14.68 17.39 4.52
C ASP A 538 15.60 16.42 5.28
#